data_AF-A0A9Q4HG46-F1
#
_entry.id   AF-A0A9Q4HG46-F1
#
_cell.length_a   1.000
_cell.length_b   1.000
_cell.length_c   1.000
_cell.angle_alpha   90.00
_cell.angle_beta   90.00
_cell.angle_gamma   90.00
#
_symmetry.space_group_name_H-M   'P 1'
#
loop_
_entity.id
_entity.type
_entity.pdbx_description
1 polymer ?
#
loop_
_entity_poly.entity_id
_entity_poly.type
_entity_poly.pdbx_seq_one_letter_code
_entity_poly.pdbx_strand_id
1 'polypeptide(L)'
;MREEEKKTSQVKKLQQFFRKRWVFPAIYLVSAAVILTAVLWYQSVSNDEVKDQLADNGGNSAYDNNDDAVEVGKSMENVAMPVVDSENVSVVKKFYETDAAKEEKEAALVTYNNTYSLSKGIDLAEKDGKDFDVSASLSGTVVKAEKDPVLGYVVEVEHADGLSTVYQSLSEVSVEQGDKVKQNQVIGKSGKNLYSEDSGNHVHFEIRKDGVAMNPLNFMDKPVSSIEKAAAAEEKAATEETEESIQQSSEKKDGSPEKGTEEKSGEKTDDSTDKSGSKESSTTEDTEQS
;
A
#
# COMPACT_ATOMS: atom_id res chain seq x y z
N MET A 1 64.37 -56.08 -43.82
CA MET A 1 63.92 -56.30 -45.22
C MET A 1 63.01 -57.52 -45.24
N ARG A 2 61.78 -57.50 -45.78
CA ARG A 2 60.95 -56.40 -46.31
C ARG A 2 59.55 -56.53 -45.72
N GLU A 3 58.85 -55.43 -45.52
CA GLU A 3 57.38 -55.43 -45.42
C GLU A 3 56.76 -55.17 -46.81
N GLU A 4 55.42 -55.13 -46.87
CA GLU A 4 54.53 -54.95 -48.05
C GLU A 4 54.12 -56.20 -48.86
N GLU A 5 53.05 -56.88 -48.42
CA GLU A 5 52.16 -57.71 -49.29
C GLU A 5 50.75 -57.92 -48.67
N LYS A 6 50.01 -56.86 -48.27
CA LYS A 6 48.62 -57.01 -47.75
C LYS A 6 47.55 -55.99 -48.18
N LYS A 7 47.86 -54.92 -48.93
CA LYS A 7 46.87 -53.85 -49.23
C LYS A 7 46.10 -53.98 -50.57
N THR A 8 46.49 -54.88 -51.48
CA THR A 8 46.01 -54.89 -52.87
C THR A 8 44.74 -55.72 -53.16
N SER A 9 44.25 -56.53 -52.20
CA SER A 9 43.16 -57.49 -52.45
C SER A 9 41.74 -56.96 -52.19
N GLN A 10 41.55 -56.02 -51.26
CA GLN A 10 40.22 -55.54 -50.87
C GLN A 10 39.59 -54.58 -51.90
N VAL A 11 40.38 -53.68 -52.51
CA VAL A 11 39.88 -52.60 -53.39
C VAL A 11 39.10 -53.14 -54.59
N LYS A 12 39.53 -54.27 -55.17
CA LYS A 12 38.88 -54.89 -56.33
C LYS A 12 37.46 -55.40 -56.06
N LYS A 13 37.11 -55.75 -54.80
CA LYS A 13 35.74 -56.18 -54.47
C LYS A 13 34.74 -55.03 -54.43
N LEU A 14 35.18 -53.83 -53.99
CA LEU A 14 34.30 -52.66 -53.91
C LEU A 14 33.84 -52.20 -55.30
N GLN A 15 34.76 -52.16 -56.28
CA GLN A 15 34.48 -51.74 -57.66
C GLN A 15 33.48 -52.65 -58.39
N GLN A 16 33.28 -53.89 -57.93
CA GLN A 16 32.32 -54.83 -58.53
C GLN A 16 30.89 -54.60 -58.03
N PHE A 17 30.70 -53.99 -56.86
CA PHE A 17 29.37 -53.74 -56.27
C PHE A 17 28.68 -52.51 -56.90
N PHE A 18 29.45 -51.47 -57.23
CA PHE A 18 28.98 -50.21 -57.85
C PHE A 18 28.44 -50.35 -59.29
N ARG A 19 28.39 -51.56 -59.87
CA ARG A 19 27.82 -51.80 -61.22
C ARG A 19 26.31 -52.04 -61.23
N LYS A 20 25.62 -52.11 -60.08
CA LYS A 20 24.16 -52.24 -60.03
C LYS A 20 23.48 -50.87 -60.05
N ARG A 21 22.61 -50.63 -61.06
CA ARG A 21 21.90 -49.35 -61.30
C ARG A 21 21.06 -48.82 -60.13
N TRP A 22 20.77 -49.66 -59.13
CA TRP A 22 19.98 -49.31 -57.93
C TRP A 22 20.82 -48.77 -56.75
N VAL A 23 22.16 -48.85 -56.82
CA VAL A 23 23.04 -48.39 -55.73
C VAL A 23 23.00 -46.86 -55.57
N PHE A 24 22.91 -46.11 -56.66
CA PHE A 24 22.85 -44.64 -56.61
C PHE A 24 21.56 -44.11 -55.95
N PRO A 25 20.34 -44.58 -56.31
CA PRO A 25 19.12 -44.25 -55.57
C PRO A 25 19.19 -44.61 -54.08
N ALA A 26 19.71 -45.79 -53.73
CA ALA A 26 19.81 -46.23 -52.34
C ALA A 26 20.75 -45.34 -51.50
N ILE A 27 21.92 -44.99 -52.05
CA ILE A 27 22.87 -44.06 -51.40
C ILE A 27 22.24 -42.67 -51.26
N TYR A 28 21.53 -42.18 -52.28
CA TYR A 28 20.86 -40.88 -52.23
C TYR A 28 19.79 -40.80 -51.15
N LEU A 29 18.97 -41.86 -50.99
CA LEU A 29 17.97 -41.94 -49.92
C LEU A 29 18.61 -41.96 -48.52
N VAL A 30 19.72 -42.68 -48.34
CA VAL A 30 20.47 -42.67 -47.07
C VAL A 30 21.08 -41.30 -46.78
N SER A 31 21.67 -40.62 -47.78
CA SER A 31 22.20 -39.27 -47.59
C SER A 31 21.09 -38.25 -47.30
N ALA A 32 19.93 -38.36 -47.97
CA ALA A 32 18.78 -37.51 -47.72
C ALA A 32 18.21 -37.71 -46.31
N ALA A 33 18.17 -38.96 -45.81
CA ALA A 33 17.76 -39.25 -44.43
C ALA A 33 18.71 -38.62 -43.39
N VAL A 34 20.04 -38.70 -43.60
CA VAL A 34 21.03 -38.07 -42.71
C VAL A 34 20.96 -36.54 -42.76
N ILE A 35 20.71 -35.95 -43.94
CA ILE A 35 20.51 -34.50 -44.06
C ILE A 35 19.19 -34.08 -43.39
N LEU A 36 18.12 -34.87 -43.51
CA LEU A 36 16.85 -34.60 -42.80
C LEU A 36 17.01 -34.69 -41.29
N THR A 37 17.70 -35.69 -40.74
CA THR A 37 17.93 -35.76 -39.29
C THR A 37 18.83 -34.62 -38.80
N ALA A 38 19.83 -34.21 -39.59
CA ALA A 38 20.66 -33.04 -39.28
C ALA A 38 19.85 -31.73 -39.31
N VAL A 39 18.97 -31.53 -40.30
CA VAL A 39 18.10 -30.34 -40.39
C VAL A 39 17.07 -30.33 -39.26
N LEU A 40 16.43 -31.46 -38.94
CA LEU A 40 15.49 -31.56 -37.81
C LEU A 40 16.20 -31.31 -36.47
N TRP A 41 17.42 -31.82 -36.28
CA TRP A 41 18.20 -31.55 -35.07
C TRP A 41 18.68 -30.09 -35.00
N TYR A 42 19.08 -29.49 -36.12
CA TYR A 42 19.44 -28.08 -36.19
C TYR A 42 18.23 -27.16 -35.92
N GLN A 43 17.04 -27.51 -36.43
CA GLN A 43 15.78 -26.83 -36.09
C GLN A 43 15.35 -27.07 -34.64
N SER A 44 15.69 -28.22 -34.04
CA SER A 44 15.44 -28.48 -32.62
C SER A 44 16.35 -27.65 -31.72
N VAL A 45 17.63 -27.53 -32.06
CA VAL A 45 18.64 -26.79 -31.26
C VAL A 45 18.51 -25.28 -31.46
N SER A 46 18.09 -24.82 -32.63
CA SER A 46 17.86 -23.38 -32.91
C SER A 46 16.51 -22.85 -32.39
N ASN A 47 15.79 -23.63 -31.58
CA ASN A 47 14.55 -23.23 -30.90
C ASN A 47 14.67 -23.27 -29.36
N ASP A 48 15.86 -23.51 -28.81
CA ASP A 48 16.10 -23.64 -27.37
C ASP A 48 16.56 -22.32 -26.72
N GLU A 49 15.99 -21.21 -27.19
CA GLU A 49 16.02 -19.92 -26.48
C GLU A 49 14.58 -19.38 -26.39
N VAL A 50 14.01 -19.45 -25.18
CA VAL A 50 12.70 -18.92 -24.76
C VAL A 50 11.45 -19.51 -25.48
N LYS A 51 11.05 -20.73 -25.08
CA LYS A 51 9.63 -21.09 -24.94
C LYS A 51 9.37 -22.02 -23.75
N ASP A 52 8.83 -21.44 -22.69
CA ASP A 52 7.87 -22.15 -21.85
C ASP A 52 6.45 -21.63 -22.20
N GLN A 53 5.50 -22.57 -22.27
CA GLN A 53 4.02 -22.45 -22.33
C GLN A 53 3.36 -21.08 -22.65
N LEU A 54 2.37 -20.94 -23.54
CA LEU A 54 1.56 -21.85 -24.40
C LEU A 54 0.99 -21.03 -25.57
N ALA A 55 0.56 -21.67 -26.67
CA ALA A 55 -0.22 -21.00 -27.71
C ALA A 55 -1.23 -21.95 -28.38
N ASP A 56 -2.51 -21.71 -28.13
CA ASP A 56 -3.58 -22.31 -28.94
C ASP A 56 -3.93 -21.42 -30.14
N ASN A 57 -4.17 -22.07 -31.26
CA ASN A 57 -4.87 -21.63 -32.47
C ASN A 57 -4.89 -20.13 -32.89
N GLY A 58 -3.89 -19.73 -33.70
CA GLY A 58 -4.15 -19.18 -35.03
C GLY A 58 -4.42 -17.67 -35.21
N GLY A 59 -3.89 -17.11 -36.31
CA GLY A 59 -4.23 -15.76 -36.79
C GLY A 59 -3.00 -14.89 -37.08
N ASN A 60 -2.58 -14.81 -38.35
CA ASN A 60 -1.46 -13.96 -38.77
C ASN A 60 -1.95 -12.58 -39.21
N SER A 61 -1.54 -11.52 -38.50
CA SER A 61 -1.59 -10.13 -38.99
C SER A 61 -0.44 -9.33 -38.39
N ALA A 62 0.24 -8.51 -39.19
CA ALA A 62 1.39 -7.74 -38.76
C ALA A 62 0.99 -6.32 -38.33
N TYR A 63 1.20 -6.01 -37.05
CA TYR A 63 1.30 -4.64 -36.55
C TYR A 63 2.46 -4.57 -35.54
N ASP A 64 3.38 -3.65 -35.80
CA ASP A 64 4.46 -3.27 -34.89
C ASP A 64 3.91 -2.19 -33.95
N ASN A 65 3.44 -2.61 -32.77
CA ASN A 65 2.98 -1.73 -31.71
C ASN A 65 3.83 -2.00 -30.47
N ASN A 66 4.96 -1.31 -30.36
CA ASN A 66 5.77 -1.29 -29.14
C ASN A 66 5.22 -0.25 -28.15
N ASP A 67 3.90 -0.30 -27.92
CA ASP A 67 3.20 0.43 -26.88
C ASP A 67 3.24 -0.42 -25.60
N ASP A 68 3.79 0.12 -24.51
CA ASP A 68 3.70 -0.52 -23.20
C ASP A 68 2.22 -0.73 -22.85
N ALA A 69 1.86 -1.97 -22.53
CA ALA A 69 0.48 -2.37 -22.30
C ALA A 69 -0.06 -1.79 -20.98
N VAL A 70 -0.49 -0.53 -21.01
CA VAL A 70 -1.19 0.13 -19.90
C VAL A 70 -2.38 -0.73 -19.51
N GLU A 71 -2.38 -1.24 -18.27
CA GLU A 71 -3.41 -2.16 -17.80
C GLU A 71 -4.78 -1.45 -17.76
N VAL A 72 -5.62 -1.69 -18.78
CA VAL A 72 -7.00 -1.15 -18.85
C VAL A 72 -7.94 -1.95 -17.92
N GLY A 73 -7.51 -2.08 -16.67
CA GLY A 73 -8.17 -2.78 -15.57
C GLY A 73 -8.53 -1.82 -14.44
N LYS A 74 -9.14 -0.66 -14.76
CA LYS A 74 -9.66 0.26 -13.74
C LYS A 74 -10.53 -0.53 -12.75
N SER A 75 -10.20 -0.47 -11.46
CA SER A 75 -10.72 -1.38 -10.43
C SER A 75 -12.25 -1.37 -10.38
N MET A 76 -12.88 -2.39 -10.96
CA MET A 76 -14.34 -2.61 -10.90
C MET A 76 -14.78 -3.25 -9.57
N GLU A 77 -13.97 -3.08 -8.53
CA GLU A 77 -14.30 -3.48 -7.16
C GLU A 77 -15.16 -2.40 -6.51
N ASN A 78 -16.14 -2.83 -5.72
CA ASN A 78 -16.82 -1.97 -4.77
C ASN A 78 -16.07 -2.06 -3.42
N VAL A 79 -16.04 -0.98 -2.64
CA VAL A 79 -15.40 -0.98 -1.32
C VAL A 79 -16.12 -1.97 -0.41
N ALA A 80 -15.43 -3.03 0.01
CA ALA A 80 -15.97 -4.02 0.94
C ALA A 80 -15.74 -3.59 2.39
N MET A 81 -16.57 -4.09 3.31
CA MET A 81 -16.28 -4.01 4.74
C MET A 81 -14.97 -4.76 5.05
N PRO A 82 -14.09 -4.23 5.93
CA PRO A 82 -12.76 -4.80 6.20
C PRO A 82 -12.80 -6.02 7.15
N VAL A 83 -13.87 -6.82 7.10
CA VAL A 83 -14.10 -7.97 7.99
C VAL A 83 -14.71 -9.14 7.21
N VAL A 84 -14.38 -10.36 7.61
CA VAL A 84 -14.92 -11.59 6.97
C VAL A 84 -16.37 -11.85 7.35
N ASP A 85 -16.75 -11.54 8.60
CA ASP A 85 -18.11 -11.63 9.13
C ASP A 85 -18.64 -10.22 9.44
N SER A 86 -19.48 -9.71 8.56
CA SER A 86 -20.10 -8.39 8.68
C SER A 86 -21.43 -8.38 9.42
N GLU A 87 -21.98 -9.55 9.79
CA GLU A 87 -23.23 -9.64 10.56
C GLU A 87 -22.97 -9.53 12.07
N ASN A 88 -21.87 -10.11 12.56
CA ASN A 88 -21.53 -10.09 13.98
C ASN A 88 -20.76 -8.82 14.42
N VAL A 89 -20.07 -8.14 13.49
CA VAL A 89 -19.35 -6.88 13.75
C VAL A 89 -20.29 -5.66 13.68
N SER A 90 -19.92 -4.56 14.34
CA SER A 90 -20.65 -3.28 14.32
C SER A 90 -19.71 -2.08 14.46
N VAL A 91 -20.10 -0.92 13.94
CA VAL A 91 -19.35 0.35 14.08
C VAL A 91 -19.55 0.91 15.48
N VAL A 92 -18.48 0.98 16.28
CA VAL A 92 -18.50 1.54 17.65
C VAL A 92 -18.01 2.98 17.71
N LYS A 93 -17.11 3.39 16.80
CA LYS A 93 -16.70 4.80 16.60
C LYS A 93 -16.85 5.17 15.13
N LYS A 94 -17.43 6.35 14.86
CA LYS A 94 -17.57 6.90 13.49
C LYS A 94 -16.37 7.77 13.10
N PHE A 95 -16.31 8.15 11.83
CA PHE A 95 -15.48 9.27 11.36
C PHE A 95 -16.01 10.58 11.94
N TYR A 96 -15.13 11.55 12.21
CA TYR A 96 -15.54 12.86 12.74
C TYR A 96 -15.97 13.82 11.62
N GLU A 97 -17.27 14.08 11.53
CA GLU A 97 -17.86 15.08 10.62
C GLU A 97 -18.14 16.40 11.35
N THR A 98 -17.87 17.54 10.72
CA THR A 98 -17.95 18.86 11.40
C THR A 98 -19.37 19.41 11.50
N ASP A 99 -20.27 19.02 10.59
CA ASP A 99 -21.67 19.44 10.49
C ASP A 99 -22.64 18.59 11.34
N ALA A 100 -22.24 17.38 11.70
CA ALA A 100 -23.01 16.43 12.50
C ALA A 100 -23.48 16.98 13.88
N ALA A 101 -24.43 16.29 14.52
CA ALA A 101 -24.94 16.67 15.84
C ALA A 101 -23.82 16.69 16.91
N LYS A 102 -24.02 17.44 18.00
CA LYS A 102 -23.03 17.58 19.08
C LYS A 102 -22.65 16.21 19.66
N GLU A 103 -23.66 15.39 19.92
CA GLU A 103 -23.54 14.07 20.53
C GLU A 103 -22.81 13.09 19.60
N GLU A 104 -22.99 13.21 18.28
CA GLU A 104 -22.27 12.40 17.29
C GLU A 104 -20.81 12.84 17.15
N LYS A 105 -20.54 14.16 17.21
CA LYS A 105 -19.18 14.69 17.23
C LYS A 105 -18.43 14.28 18.50
N GLU A 106 -19.08 14.27 19.66
CA GLU A 106 -18.48 13.79 20.91
C GLU A 106 -18.20 12.27 20.88
N ALA A 107 -19.08 11.47 20.26
CA ALA A 107 -18.85 10.04 20.05
C ALA A 107 -17.76 9.72 19.01
N ALA A 108 -17.49 10.63 18.07
CA ALA A 108 -16.44 10.50 17.04
C ALA A 108 -15.07 11.07 17.49
N LEU A 109 -14.90 11.39 18.77
CA LEU A 109 -13.57 11.70 19.34
C LEU A 109 -12.82 10.42 19.73
N VAL A 110 -11.50 10.47 19.56
CA VAL A 110 -10.53 9.51 20.12
C VAL A 110 -9.91 10.16 21.36
N THR A 111 -9.78 9.40 22.45
CA THR A 111 -9.31 9.93 23.75
C THR A 111 -8.03 9.23 24.19
N TYR A 112 -6.89 9.93 24.12
CA TYR A 112 -5.58 9.39 24.48
C TYR A 112 -4.83 10.33 25.44
N ASN A 113 -4.37 9.83 26.59
CA ASN A 113 -3.61 10.61 27.59
C ASN A 113 -4.23 11.99 27.90
N ASN A 114 -5.53 12.01 28.24
CA ASN A 114 -6.34 13.22 28.49
C ASN A 114 -6.40 14.24 27.32
N THR A 115 -5.97 13.85 26.12
CA THR A 115 -6.04 14.63 24.89
C THR A 115 -7.12 14.05 23.97
N TYR A 116 -7.88 14.93 23.31
CA TYR A 116 -8.88 14.53 22.33
C TYR A 116 -8.34 14.71 20.91
N SER A 117 -8.50 13.67 20.07
CA SER A 117 -8.22 13.69 18.63
C SER A 117 -9.50 13.42 17.85
N LEU A 118 -9.55 13.83 16.58
CA LEU A 118 -10.67 13.54 15.69
C LEU A 118 -10.51 12.13 15.12
N SER A 119 -11.55 11.30 15.14
CA SER A 119 -11.53 10.02 14.42
C SER A 119 -11.38 10.24 12.92
N LYS A 120 -10.42 9.55 12.31
CA LYS A 120 -10.12 9.58 10.86
C LYS A 120 -10.57 8.34 10.10
N GLY A 121 -11.29 7.45 10.78
CA GLY A 121 -11.80 6.20 10.22
C GLY A 121 -13.07 5.75 10.94
N ILE A 122 -13.35 4.46 10.89
CA ILE A 122 -14.36 3.80 11.73
C ILE A 122 -13.69 2.76 12.61
N ASP A 123 -14.14 2.66 13.87
CA ASP A 123 -13.80 1.51 14.72
C ASP A 123 -14.89 0.47 14.59
N LEU A 124 -14.50 -0.74 14.19
CA LEU A 124 -15.36 -1.90 14.04
C LEU A 124 -15.08 -2.91 15.16
N ALA A 125 -16.11 -3.38 15.86
CA ALA A 125 -15.99 -4.36 16.95
C ALA A 125 -17.10 -5.42 16.92
N GLU A 126 -16.79 -6.63 17.37
CA GLU A 126 -17.75 -7.73 17.57
C GLU A 126 -18.59 -7.51 18.84
N LYS A 127 -19.85 -7.95 18.84
CA LYS A 127 -20.85 -7.63 19.89
C LYS A 127 -20.47 -8.12 21.30
N ASP A 128 -19.84 -9.30 21.43
CA ASP A 128 -19.31 -9.77 22.72
C ASP A 128 -17.82 -9.39 22.94
N GLY A 129 -17.22 -8.61 22.04
CA GLY A 129 -15.82 -8.19 22.10
C GLY A 129 -14.79 -9.29 21.85
N LYS A 130 -15.17 -10.37 21.15
CA LYS A 130 -14.26 -11.45 20.73
C LYS A 130 -13.35 -11.00 19.57
N ASP A 131 -12.26 -11.73 19.38
CA ASP A 131 -11.38 -11.52 18.24
C ASP A 131 -12.06 -11.94 16.93
N PHE A 132 -11.94 -11.13 15.89
CA PHE A 132 -12.46 -11.41 14.55
C PHE A 132 -11.39 -11.18 13.47
N ASP A 133 -11.56 -11.83 12.32
CA ASP A 133 -10.59 -11.76 11.22
C ASP A 133 -10.84 -10.51 10.34
N VAL A 134 -9.77 -9.75 10.15
CA VAL A 134 -9.74 -8.50 9.39
C VAL A 134 -9.28 -8.79 7.97
N SER A 135 -10.02 -8.30 6.99
CA SER A 135 -9.79 -8.53 5.57
C SER A 135 -9.49 -7.24 4.82
N ALA A 136 -8.75 -7.35 3.71
CA ALA A 136 -8.51 -6.23 2.81
C ALA A 136 -9.82 -5.79 2.14
N SER A 137 -10.21 -4.52 2.34
CA SER A 137 -11.42 -3.91 1.80
C SER A 137 -11.41 -3.82 0.26
N LEU A 138 -10.21 -3.75 -0.34
CA LEU A 138 -9.95 -3.68 -1.78
C LEU A 138 -8.65 -4.44 -2.09
N SER A 139 -8.49 -4.92 -3.33
CA SER A 139 -7.23 -5.48 -3.81
C SER A 139 -6.14 -4.42 -3.91
N GLY A 140 -4.88 -4.75 -3.58
CA GLY A 140 -3.79 -3.78 -3.55
C GLY A 140 -2.43 -4.37 -3.16
N THR A 141 -1.48 -3.50 -2.82
CA THR A 141 -0.13 -3.90 -2.36
C THR A 141 0.11 -3.36 -0.95
N VAL A 142 0.61 -4.20 -0.03
CA VAL A 142 0.91 -3.82 1.35
C VAL A 142 2.16 -2.93 1.37
N VAL A 143 1.98 -1.64 1.64
CA VAL A 143 3.08 -0.67 1.75
C VAL A 143 3.62 -0.52 3.16
N LYS A 144 2.89 -1.02 4.16
CA LYS A 144 3.31 -1.02 5.58
C LYS A 144 2.67 -2.19 6.32
N ALA A 145 3.44 -2.88 7.15
CA ALA A 145 2.97 -3.95 8.04
C ALA A 145 3.90 -4.01 9.27
N GLU A 146 3.58 -3.26 10.32
CA GLU A 146 4.47 -3.06 11.47
C GLU A 146 3.71 -3.01 12.81
N LYS A 147 4.45 -3.08 13.93
CA LYS A 147 3.88 -2.99 15.28
C LYS A 147 4.19 -1.66 15.93
N ASP A 148 3.18 -0.81 16.03
CA ASP A 148 3.25 0.43 16.80
C ASP A 148 2.87 0.16 18.29
N PRO A 149 3.58 0.75 19.26
CA PRO A 149 3.32 0.53 20.69
C PRO A 149 2.03 1.19 21.22
N VAL A 150 1.42 2.12 20.46
CA VAL A 150 0.23 2.89 20.83
C VAL A 150 -0.98 2.53 19.96
N LEU A 151 -0.79 2.33 18.66
CA LEU A 151 -1.83 2.00 17.68
C LEU A 151 -2.08 0.48 17.53
N GLY A 152 -1.21 -0.38 18.07
CA GLY A 152 -1.23 -1.83 17.84
C GLY A 152 -0.47 -2.21 16.57
N TYR A 153 -0.74 -3.39 15.99
CA TYR A 153 -0.26 -3.63 14.63
C TYR A 153 -1.01 -2.74 13.63
N VAL A 154 -0.27 -2.20 12.67
CA VAL A 154 -0.76 -1.32 11.60
C VAL A 154 -0.39 -1.92 10.25
N VAL A 155 -1.41 -2.14 9.42
CA VAL A 155 -1.26 -2.50 8.00
C VAL A 155 -1.76 -1.32 7.14
N GLU A 156 -1.04 -1.01 6.07
CA GLU A 156 -1.49 -0.04 5.06
C GLU A 156 -1.34 -0.67 3.66
N VAL A 157 -2.43 -0.62 2.89
CA VAL A 157 -2.53 -1.18 1.54
C VAL A 157 -2.72 -0.05 0.56
N GLU A 158 -1.83 0.05 -0.44
CA GLU A 158 -1.93 0.98 -1.56
C GLU A 158 -2.73 0.35 -2.70
N HIS A 159 -3.57 1.17 -3.34
CA HIS A 159 -4.45 0.82 -4.44
C HIS A 159 -4.19 1.75 -5.64
N ALA A 160 -5.01 1.64 -6.70
CA ALA A 160 -4.94 2.53 -7.85
C ALA A 160 -5.24 4.00 -7.50
N ASP A 161 -4.80 4.91 -8.40
CA ASP A 161 -5.17 6.33 -8.40
C ASP A 161 -4.91 7.09 -7.07
N GLY A 162 -3.87 6.70 -6.30
CA GLY A 162 -3.47 7.37 -5.06
C GLY A 162 -4.38 7.07 -3.85
N LEU A 163 -5.18 6.00 -3.92
CA LEU A 163 -6.00 5.52 -2.82
C LEU A 163 -5.21 4.57 -1.92
N SER A 164 -5.32 4.71 -0.59
CA SER A 164 -4.85 3.69 0.37
C SER A 164 -5.94 3.33 1.39
N THR A 165 -5.85 2.13 1.97
CA THR A 165 -6.63 1.72 3.14
C THR A 165 -5.72 1.38 4.30
N VAL A 166 -6.10 1.80 5.50
CA VAL A 166 -5.30 1.61 6.73
C VAL A 166 -6.10 0.80 7.75
N TYR A 167 -5.43 -0.16 8.37
CA TYR A 167 -6.00 -1.11 9.34
C TYR A 167 -5.13 -1.05 10.60
N GLN A 168 -5.70 -0.61 11.73
CA GLN A 168 -4.98 -0.43 13.00
C GLN A 168 -5.71 -1.13 14.16
N SER A 169 -5.12 -1.13 15.36
CA SER A 169 -5.54 -1.94 16.52
C SER A 169 -5.45 -3.46 16.30
N LEU A 170 -4.72 -3.93 15.29
CA LEU A 170 -4.60 -5.35 15.02
C LEU A 170 -3.77 -6.05 16.11
N SER A 171 -4.19 -7.26 16.51
CA SER A 171 -3.46 -8.12 17.46
C SER A 171 -2.41 -8.99 16.77
N GLU A 172 -2.72 -9.45 15.57
CA GLU A 172 -1.92 -10.30 14.70
C GLU A 172 -2.03 -9.81 13.25
N VAL A 173 -0.99 -10.06 12.45
CA VAL A 173 -0.92 -9.70 11.01
C VAL A 173 -0.52 -10.95 10.23
N SER A 174 -1.10 -11.12 9.03
CA SER A 174 -0.95 -12.31 8.18
C SER A 174 -0.29 -12.02 6.82
N VAL A 175 0.29 -10.82 6.68
CA VAL A 175 0.95 -10.29 5.47
C VAL A 175 2.18 -9.46 5.84
N GLU A 176 3.11 -9.27 4.91
CA GLU A 176 4.30 -8.42 5.09
C GLU A 176 4.42 -7.31 4.03
N GLN A 177 5.35 -6.37 4.24
CA GLN A 177 5.54 -5.24 3.34
C GLN A 177 6.01 -5.73 1.95
N GLY A 178 5.26 -5.37 0.91
CA GLY A 178 5.46 -5.82 -0.47
C GLY A 178 4.44 -6.88 -0.93
N ASP A 179 3.65 -7.47 -0.03
CA ASP A 179 2.63 -8.45 -0.41
C ASP A 179 1.54 -7.86 -1.31
N LYS A 180 1.12 -8.62 -2.32
CA LYS A 180 -0.09 -8.31 -3.10
C LYS A 180 -1.29 -9.02 -2.48
N VAL A 181 -2.24 -8.23 -1.99
CA VAL A 181 -3.46 -8.71 -1.34
C VAL A 181 -4.67 -8.55 -2.26
N LYS A 182 -5.63 -9.47 -2.16
CA LYS A 182 -6.91 -9.40 -2.85
C LYS A 182 -8.02 -8.90 -1.92
N GLN A 183 -9.04 -8.27 -2.47
CA GLN A 183 -10.27 -7.98 -1.73
C GLN A 183 -10.78 -9.22 -0.99
N ASN A 184 -11.23 -9.04 0.26
CA ASN A 184 -11.67 -10.07 1.20
C ASN A 184 -10.60 -11.09 1.63
N GLN A 185 -9.34 -10.95 1.23
CA GLN A 185 -8.23 -11.73 1.81
C GLN A 185 -7.99 -11.30 3.26
N VAL A 186 -7.87 -12.25 4.18
CA VAL A 186 -7.50 -11.98 5.59
C VAL A 186 -6.07 -11.45 5.63
N ILE A 187 -5.89 -10.30 6.31
CA ILE A 187 -4.61 -9.61 6.49
C ILE A 187 -4.19 -9.52 7.96
N GLY A 188 -5.10 -9.83 8.90
CA GLY A 188 -4.80 -9.84 10.33
C GLY A 188 -6.03 -10.14 11.19
N LYS A 189 -5.92 -9.88 12.48
CA LYS A 189 -6.95 -10.12 13.49
C LYS A 189 -7.18 -8.87 14.34
N SER A 190 -8.43 -8.61 14.73
CA SER A 190 -8.79 -7.50 15.62
C SER A 190 -8.03 -7.54 16.94
N GLY A 191 -7.94 -6.41 17.62
CA GLY A 191 -7.20 -6.32 18.87
C GLY A 191 -7.46 -5.05 19.65
N LYS A 192 -6.57 -4.77 20.60
CA LYS A 192 -6.67 -3.62 21.51
C LYS A 192 -5.42 -2.77 21.38
N ASN A 193 -5.62 -1.47 21.32
CA ASN A 193 -4.55 -0.47 21.28
C ASN A 193 -4.67 0.46 22.51
N LEU A 194 -3.70 1.37 22.68
CA LEU A 194 -3.75 2.39 23.73
C LEU A 194 -4.42 3.68 23.24
N TYR A 195 -4.56 3.86 21.91
CA TYR A 195 -5.05 5.09 21.29
C TYR A 195 -6.57 5.27 21.43
N SER A 196 -7.33 4.17 21.29
CA SER A 196 -8.79 4.10 21.34
C SER A 196 -9.25 3.01 22.33
N GLU A 197 -8.78 3.07 23.58
CA GLU A 197 -9.15 2.07 24.61
C GLU A 197 -10.68 1.93 24.80
N ASP A 198 -11.42 3.00 24.54
CA ASP A 198 -12.89 3.05 24.62
C ASP A 198 -13.60 2.23 23.53
N SER A 199 -12.93 1.96 22.40
CA SER A 199 -13.43 1.08 21.34
C SER A 199 -13.19 -0.41 21.62
N GLY A 200 -12.45 -0.76 22.68
CA GLY A 200 -12.29 -2.15 23.13
C GLY A 200 -11.52 -3.03 22.13
N ASN A 201 -12.05 -4.23 21.85
CA ASN A 201 -11.48 -5.15 20.85
C ASN A 201 -12.01 -4.78 19.47
N HIS A 202 -11.19 -4.13 18.65
CA HIS A 202 -11.62 -3.50 17.42
C HIS A 202 -10.56 -3.58 16.31
N VAL A 203 -10.96 -3.17 15.11
CA VAL A 203 -10.05 -2.65 14.08
C VAL A 203 -10.42 -1.20 13.80
N HIS A 204 -9.42 -0.30 13.75
CA HIS A 204 -9.60 1.04 13.19
C HIS A 204 -9.37 0.96 11.69
N PHE A 205 -10.35 1.37 10.89
CA PHE A 205 -10.29 1.33 9.43
C PHE A 205 -10.41 2.73 8.82
N GLU A 206 -9.42 3.12 8.04
CA GLU A 206 -9.42 4.37 7.26
C GLU A 206 -9.42 4.09 5.76
N ILE A 207 -10.11 4.95 5.00
CA ILE A 207 -9.92 5.11 3.56
C ILE A 207 -9.24 6.46 3.35
N ARG A 208 -8.14 6.48 2.60
CA ARG A 208 -7.37 7.70 2.31
C ARG A 208 -7.24 7.91 0.81
N LYS A 209 -7.39 9.16 0.36
CA LYS A 209 -7.07 9.58 -1.01
C LYS A 209 -5.96 10.62 -0.96
N ASP A 210 -4.85 10.34 -1.65
CA ASP A 210 -3.64 11.17 -1.67
C ASP A 210 -3.12 11.52 -0.25
N GLY A 211 -3.29 10.57 0.69
CA GLY A 211 -2.96 10.71 2.11
C GLY A 211 -4.02 11.36 3.00
N VAL A 212 -5.07 11.97 2.43
CA VAL A 212 -6.17 12.59 3.18
C VAL A 212 -7.23 11.53 3.52
N ALA A 213 -7.54 11.37 4.81
CA ALA A 213 -8.53 10.41 5.29
C ALA A 213 -9.97 10.92 5.10
N MET A 214 -10.82 10.08 4.51
CA MET A 214 -12.22 10.34 4.18
C MET A 214 -13.14 9.37 4.94
N ASN A 215 -14.38 9.76 5.21
CA ASN A 215 -15.34 8.92 5.94
C ASN A 215 -15.63 7.58 5.23
N PRO A 216 -15.23 6.41 5.79
CA PRO A 216 -15.39 5.13 5.12
C PRO A 216 -16.84 4.75 4.81
N LEU A 217 -17.79 5.19 5.64
CA LEU A 217 -19.22 4.90 5.48
C LEU A 217 -19.83 5.56 4.24
N ASN A 218 -19.18 6.59 3.70
CA ASN A 218 -19.59 7.22 2.45
C ASN A 218 -19.27 6.37 1.21
N PHE A 219 -18.50 5.28 1.34
CA PHE A 219 -18.00 4.51 0.19
C PHE A 219 -18.31 3.00 0.23
N MET A 220 -18.68 2.43 1.38
CA MET A 220 -19.09 1.02 1.49
C MET A 220 -20.12 0.62 0.42
N ASP A 221 -19.91 -0.55 -0.19
CA ASP A 221 -20.69 -1.12 -1.30
C ASP A 221 -20.76 -0.28 -2.59
N LYS A 222 -20.00 0.82 -2.69
CA LYS A 222 -19.90 1.66 -3.89
C LYS A 222 -18.60 1.38 -4.66
N PRO A 223 -18.58 1.56 -6.01
CA PRO A 223 -17.36 1.39 -6.80
C PRO A 223 -16.28 2.40 -6.40
N VAL A 224 -15.01 2.01 -6.50
CA VAL A 224 -13.84 2.86 -6.17
C VAL A 224 -13.89 4.26 -6.80
N SER A 225 -14.40 4.37 -8.04
CA SER A 225 -14.57 5.65 -8.76
C SER A 225 -15.50 6.66 -8.09
N SER A 226 -16.29 6.25 -7.08
CA SER A 226 -17.04 7.19 -6.23
C SER A 226 -16.15 7.99 -5.27
N ILE A 227 -15.00 7.43 -4.87
CA ILE A 227 -14.00 8.11 -4.04
C ILE A 227 -13.23 9.15 -4.86
N GLU A 228 -12.76 8.77 -6.07
CA GLU A 228 -12.14 9.68 -7.04
C GLU A 228 -12.98 10.96 -7.24
N LYS A 229 -14.30 10.78 -7.39
CA LYS A 229 -15.25 11.85 -7.62
C LYS A 229 -15.54 12.70 -6.38
N ALA A 230 -15.49 12.11 -5.18
CA ALA A 230 -15.72 12.84 -3.92
C ALA A 230 -14.52 13.75 -3.60
N ALA A 231 -13.30 13.22 -3.67
CA ALA A 231 -12.09 14.01 -3.44
C ALA A 231 -11.97 15.20 -4.41
N ALA A 232 -12.27 15.00 -5.70
CA ALA A 232 -12.29 16.06 -6.70
C ALA A 232 -13.43 17.10 -6.55
N ALA A 233 -14.34 16.91 -5.58
CA ALA A 233 -15.33 17.90 -5.16
C ALA A 233 -14.88 18.64 -3.88
N GLU A 234 -14.29 17.91 -2.91
CA GLU A 234 -13.72 18.48 -1.69
C GLU A 234 -12.51 19.40 -1.98
N GLU A 235 -11.63 19.03 -2.92
CA GLU A 235 -10.52 19.89 -3.38
C GLU A 235 -11.01 21.23 -3.96
N LYS A 236 -12.19 21.22 -4.61
CA LYS A 236 -12.82 22.43 -5.18
C LYS A 236 -13.44 23.31 -4.11
N ALA A 237 -14.15 22.72 -3.15
CA ALA A 237 -14.65 23.47 -2.00
C ALA A 237 -13.51 24.13 -1.20
N ALA A 238 -12.41 23.39 -0.96
CA ALA A 238 -11.24 23.91 -0.26
C ALA A 238 -10.52 25.05 -1.02
N THR A 239 -10.51 25.03 -2.35
CA THR A 239 -9.96 26.14 -3.16
C THR A 239 -10.88 27.36 -3.18
N GLU A 240 -12.20 27.18 -3.20
CA GLU A 240 -13.17 28.29 -3.10
C GLU A 240 -13.14 28.98 -1.73
N GLU A 241 -13.10 28.24 -0.61
CA GLU A 241 -12.95 28.81 0.74
C GLU A 241 -11.60 29.56 0.91
N THR A 242 -10.55 29.08 0.25
CA THR A 242 -9.23 29.75 0.28
C THR A 242 -9.29 31.14 -0.36
N GLU A 243 -10.02 31.33 -1.46
CA GLU A 243 -10.13 32.64 -2.12
C GLU A 243 -10.91 33.68 -1.29
N GLU A 244 -12.00 33.29 -0.60
CA GLU A 244 -12.71 34.22 0.32
C GLU A 244 -11.80 34.68 1.48
N SER A 245 -11.01 33.76 2.06
CA SER A 245 -10.08 34.08 3.15
C SER A 245 -9.01 35.10 2.76
N ILE A 246 -8.55 35.06 1.51
CA ILE A 246 -7.54 35.99 0.98
C ILE A 246 -8.14 37.39 0.79
N GLN A 247 -9.36 37.50 0.26
CA GLN A 247 -10.00 38.81 0.04
C GLN A 247 -10.17 39.59 1.34
N GLN A 248 -10.63 38.93 2.42
CA GLN A 248 -10.85 39.58 3.72
C GLN A 248 -9.56 40.11 4.38
N SER A 249 -8.39 39.62 3.98
CA SER A 249 -7.08 40.13 4.45
C SER A 249 -6.67 41.47 3.84
N SER A 250 -7.28 41.86 2.71
CA SER A 250 -6.77 42.96 1.84
C SER A 250 -7.29 44.36 2.20
N GLU A 251 -8.45 44.49 2.84
CA GLU A 251 -9.11 45.80 3.08
C GLU A 251 -8.57 46.60 4.28
N LYS A 252 -7.62 46.07 5.07
CA LYS A 252 -7.07 46.75 6.26
C LYS A 252 -5.67 47.33 6.06
N LYS A 253 -5.47 48.15 5.01
CA LYS A 253 -4.21 48.90 4.85
C LYS A 253 -4.26 50.26 4.14
N ASP A 254 -5.28 51.07 4.43
CA ASP A 254 -5.12 52.54 4.38
C ASP A 254 -5.82 53.19 5.59
N GLY A 255 -5.39 54.39 5.99
CA GLY A 255 -5.88 55.09 7.19
C GLY A 255 -4.79 55.76 8.03
N SER A 256 -3.92 56.57 7.42
CA SER A 256 -3.19 57.59 8.19
C SER A 256 -4.16 58.64 8.74
N PRO A 257 -3.89 59.24 9.92
CA PRO A 257 -3.50 60.65 9.84
C PRO A 257 -2.41 61.08 10.83
N GLU A 258 -1.59 62.04 10.40
CA GLU A 258 -0.81 62.88 11.32
C GLU A 258 -1.72 63.86 12.08
N LYS A 259 -1.53 63.97 13.41
CA LYS A 259 -1.18 65.26 14.04
C LYS A 259 -0.68 65.07 15.47
N GLY A 260 0.45 65.69 15.80
CA GLY A 260 1.01 65.69 17.15
C GLY A 260 0.80 67.01 17.89
N THR A 261 1.00 66.94 19.22
CA THR A 261 1.36 68.10 20.06
C THR A 261 2.19 67.62 21.24
N GLU A 262 3.15 68.45 21.67
CA GLU A 262 3.90 68.31 22.93
C GLU A 262 2.97 68.65 24.13
N GLU A 263 3.28 68.41 25.42
CA GLU A 263 4.48 67.96 26.16
C GLU A 263 3.98 67.03 27.33
N LYS A 264 4.59 66.70 28.49
CA LYS A 264 5.77 67.16 29.26
C LYS A 264 6.34 66.02 30.15
N SER A 265 7.40 66.32 30.89
CA SER A 265 8.06 65.53 31.95
C SER A 265 7.18 64.83 33.00
N GLY A 266 7.64 63.66 33.48
CA GLY A 266 7.04 62.92 34.60
C GLY A 266 7.98 61.89 35.24
N GLU A 267 9.22 62.29 35.55
CA GLU A 267 10.23 61.42 36.18
C GLU A 267 9.85 61.03 37.62
N LYS A 268 9.88 59.72 37.92
CA LYS A 268 10.20 59.27 39.28
C LYS A 268 10.75 57.84 39.32
N THR A 269 11.76 57.65 40.18
CA THR A 269 12.26 56.36 40.62
C THR A 269 11.29 55.69 41.59
N ASP A 270 11.43 54.38 41.79
CA ASP A 270 11.93 53.84 43.07
C ASP A 270 12.31 52.35 42.89
N ASP A 271 13.62 52.13 42.94
CA ASP A 271 14.27 50.89 43.35
C ASP A 271 13.77 50.43 44.73
N SER A 272 13.77 49.12 44.95
CA SER A 272 13.66 48.49 46.27
C SER A 272 14.19 47.06 46.19
N THR A 273 15.51 46.96 46.04
CA THR A 273 16.24 45.70 46.22
C THR A 273 16.29 45.32 47.72
N ASP A 274 15.91 44.09 48.08
CA ASP A 274 16.31 43.50 49.37
C ASP A 274 16.69 42.01 49.23
N LYS A 275 17.62 41.55 50.07
CA LYS A 275 18.37 40.30 49.94
C LYS A 275 19.02 39.88 51.27
N SER A 276 18.31 39.10 52.08
CA SER A 276 18.88 38.22 53.13
C SER A 276 17.77 37.29 53.67
N GLY A 277 18.01 36.06 54.13
CA GLY A 277 19.27 35.31 54.20
C GLY A 277 19.04 33.93 54.84
N SER A 278 20.04 33.05 54.77
CA SER A 278 19.93 31.67 55.25
C SER A 278 19.74 31.55 56.77
N LYS A 279 19.06 30.48 57.21
CA LYS A 279 19.53 29.73 58.37
C LYS A 279 19.16 28.25 58.32
N GLU A 280 20.17 27.41 58.41
CA GLU A 280 20.03 26.00 58.78
C GLU A 280 19.78 25.89 60.29
N SER A 281 19.09 24.84 60.72
CA SER A 281 19.28 24.27 62.05
C SER A 281 18.98 22.77 62.02
N SER A 282 20.05 21.97 62.09
CA SER A 282 19.97 20.53 62.34
C SER A 282 19.63 20.24 63.80
N THR A 283 18.77 19.25 64.04
CA THR A 283 18.77 18.53 65.32
C THR A 283 18.51 17.04 65.07
N THR A 284 19.34 16.21 65.69
CA THR A 284 19.30 14.73 65.65
C THR A 284 18.98 14.20 67.03
N GLU A 285 18.12 13.17 67.12
CA GLU A 285 18.04 12.15 68.18
C GLU A 285 17.02 11.12 67.66
N ASP A 286 17.37 9.90 67.26
CA ASP A 286 17.82 8.73 68.04
C ASP A 286 16.84 8.25 69.12
N THR A 287 16.29 7.04 68.93
CA THR A 287 16.17 5.96 69.94
C THR A 287 15.61 4.68 69.28
N GLU A 288 15.97 3.52 69.82
CA GLU A 288 15.79 2.19 69.25
C GLU A 288 14.46 1.46 69.57
N GLN A 289 14.22 0.37 68.83
CA GLN A 289 13.62 -0.92 69.25
C GLN A 289 12.39 -0.95 70.18
N SER A 290 11.28 -1.48 69.64
CA SER A 290 10.62 -2.72 70.12
C SER A 290 9.74 -3.33 69.03
#